data_AF-A0A8C7E267-F1
#
_entry.id   AF-A0A8C7E267-F1
#
_cell.length_a   1.000
_cell.length_b   1.000
_cell.length_c   1.000
_cell.angle_alpha   90.00
_cell.angle_beta   90.00
_cell.angle_gamma   90.00
#
_symmetry.space_group_name_H-M   'P 1'
#
loop_
_entity.id
_entity.type
_entity.pdbx_description
1 polymer ?
#
loop_
_entity_poly.entity_id
_entity_poly.type
_entity_poly.pdbx_seq_one_letter_code
_entity_poly.pdbx_strand_id
1 'polypeptide(L)'
;IRPSSMLTIGLFIWALQWTDGGAFPTIPLSSLFTNAVLRAQHLHQLATNTYKEFDMELLRFSLILIQSWLNPIRFLSRMFTNSLVFGTSDRVYEKLQDLEQGIQVLMRLLRPTYEKFEFNLQSEVALLKNYNLLSCFKKDLHKVETFLRVMKCRRFREISCIP
;
A
#
# COMPACT_ATOMS: atom_id res chain seq x y z
N ILE A 1 -40.28 41.38 -0.09
CA ILE A 1 -39.84 40.24 -0.94
C ILE A 1 -38.86 39.41 -0.12
N ARG A 2 -39.17 38.12 0.13
CA ARG A 2 -38.48 37.24 1.11
C ARG A 2 -37.04 36.94 0.66
N PRO A 3 -36.05 36.83 1.56
CA PRO A 3 -34.66 36.51 1.20
C PRO A 3 -34.52 35.14 0.49
N SER A 4 -35.50 34.24 0.68
CA SER A 4 -35.58 32.95 -0.01
C SER A 4 -35.86 33.04 -1.52
N SER A 5 -36.43 34.15 -2.01
CA SER A 5 -36.71 34.32 -3.43
C SER A 5 -35.53 34.91 -4.23
N MET A 6 -34.51 35.46 -3.59
CA MET A 6 -33.31 35.95 -4.29
C MET A 6 -32.32 34.83 -4.60
N LEU A 7 -32.24 33.82 -3.73
CA LEU A 7 -31.40 32.64 -3.95
C LEU A 7 -31.91 31.78 -5.12
N THR A 8 -33.22 31.66 -5.28
CA THR A 8 -33.82 30.94 -6.41
C THR A 8 -33.58 31.68 -7.71
N ILE A 9 -33.75 33.00 -7.74
CA ILE A 9 -33.46 33.82 -8.93
C ILE A 9 -31.97 33.75 -9.29
N GLY A 10 -31.07 33.77 -8.30
CA GLY A 10 -29.63 33.61 -8.52
C GLY A 10 -29.24 32.25 -9.10
N LEU A 11 -29.84 31.16 -8.61
CA LEU A 11 -29.66 29.81 -9.16
C LEU A 11 -30.20 29.67 -10.59
N PHE A 12 -31.33 30.29 -10.89
CA PHE A 12 -31.90 30.31 -12.24
C PHE A 12 -31.05 31.13 -13.22
N ILE A 13 -30.49 32.26 -12.80
CA ILE A 13 -29.57 33.06 -13.62
C ILE A 13 -28.25 32.31 -13.85
N TRP A 14 -27.72 31.63 -12.84
CA TRP A 14 -26.52 30.80 -12.98
C TRP A 14 -26.74 29.59 -13.90
N ALA A 15 -27.94 29.01 -13.88
CA ALA A 15 -28.34 27.94 -14.79
C ALA A 15 -28.56 28.43 -16.23
N LEU A 16 -29.11 29.63 -16.43
CA LEU A 16 -29.29 30.24 -17.75
C LEU A 16 -27.96 30.67 -18.38
N GLN A 17 -26.98 31.11 -17.57
CA GLN A 17 -25.61 31.35 -18.02
C GLN A 17 -24.91 30.06 -18.50
N TRP A 18 -25.43 28.88 -18.15
CA TRP A 18 -24.91 27.57 -18.59
C TRP A 18 -25.47 27.13 -19.95
N THR A 19 -26.44 27.84 -20.52
CA THR A 19 -27.10 27.44 -21.78
C THR A 19 -26.73 28.25 -23.02
N ASP A 20 -25.66 29.05 -22.97
CA ASP A 20 -25.11 29.67 -24.17
C ASP A 20 -24.05 28.77 -24.82
N GLY A 21 -24.50 27.96 -25.78
CA GLY A 21 -23.94 27.90 -27.13
C GLY A 21 -22.47 27.53 -27.37
N GLY A 22 -21.70 27.13 -26.36
CA GLY A 22 -20.42 26.47 -26.54
C GLY A 22 -20.64 24.96 -26.51
N ALA A 23 -20.40 24.26 -27.62
CA ALA A 23 -20.28 22.81 -27.58
C ALA A 23 -19.30 22.45 -26.46
N PHE A 24 -19.82 21.95 -25.33
CA PHE A 24 -19.00 21.27 -24.34
C PHE A 24 -18.17 20.28 -25.15
N PRO A 25 -16.82 20.26 -25.06
CA PRO A 25 -16.07 19.25 -25.77
C PRO A 25 -16.67 17.93 -25.28
N THR A 26 -17.37 17.23 -26.16
CA THR A 26 -18.00 15.96 -25.84
C THR A 26 -16.83 15.03 -25.66
N ILE A 27 -16.32 14.97 -24.42
CA ILE A 27 -15.15 14.19 -24.08
C ILE A 27 -15.49 12.77 -24.55
N PRO A 28 -14.78 12.23 -25.56
CA PRO A 28 -15.17 10.97 -26.13
C PRO A 28 -15.09 9.92 -25.02
N LEU A 29 -16.08 9.03 -24.97
CA LEU A 29 -16.17 8.00 -23.93
C LEU A 29 -14.86 7.19 -23.81
N SER A 30 -14.15 6.98 -24.92
CA SER A 30 -12.82 6.35 -24.94
C SER A 30 -11.75 7.13 -24.14
N SER A 31 -11.77 8.46 -24.17
CA SER A 31 -10.88 9.31 -23.38
C SER A 31 -11.21 9.21 -21.88
N LEU A 32 -12.50 9.14 -21.52
CA LEU A 32 -12.92 8.89 -20.13
C LEU A 32 -12.43 7.53 -19.63
N PHE A 33 -12.58 6.46 -20.42
CA PHE A 33 -12.05 5.13 -20.06
C PHE A 33 -10.53 5.13 -19.94
N THR A 34 -9.83 5.80 -20.85
CA THR A 34 -8.36 5.89 -20.82
C THR A 34 -7.88 6.63 -19.57
N ASN A 35 -8.51 7.76 -19.24
CA ASN A 35 -8.22 8.50 -18.01
C ASN A 35 -8.54 7.68 -16.75
N ALA A 36 -9.64 6.93 -16.75
CA ALA A 36 -10.01 6.06 -15.62
C ALA A 36 -9.00 4.92 -15.42
N VAL A 37 -8.58 4.24 -16.50
CA VAL A 37 -7.56 3.18 -16.45
C VAL A 37 -6.21 3.74 -15.96
N LEU A 38 -5.76 4.88 -16.48
CA LEU A 38 -4.51 5.52 -16.04
C LEU A 38 -4.54 5.88 -14.55
N ARG A 39 -5.66 6.40 -14.06
CA ARG A 39 -5.83 6.71 -12.64
C ARG A 39 -5.85 5.46 -11.77
N ALA A 40 -6.53 4.40 -12.22
CA ALA A 40 -6.53 3.12 -11.53
C ALA A 40 -5.13 2.50 -11.46
N GLN A 41 -4.37 2.54 -12.56
CA GLN A 41 -2.97 2.13 -12.61
C GLN A 41 -2.10 2.92 -11.64
N HIS A 42 -2.22 4.25 -11.63
CA HIS A 42 -1.45 5.09 -10.72
C HIS A 42 -1.77 4.79 -9.26
N LEU A 43 -3.06 4.62 -8.92
CA LEU A 43 -3.48 4.21 -7.59
C LEU A 43 -2.96 2.82 -7.23
N HIS A 44 -3.01 1.85 -8.14
CA HIS A 44 -2.48 0.51 -7.93
C HIS A 44 -0.97 0.53 -7.66
N GLN A 45 -0.22 1.35 -8.40
CA GLN A 45 1.21 1.52 -8.19
C GLN A 45 1.50 2.16 -6.82
N LEU A 46 0.75 3.19 -6.45
CA LEU A 46 0.90 3.83 -5.13
C LEU A 46 0.60 2.84 -4.01
N ALA A 47 -0.52 2.12 -4.09
CA ALA A 47 -0.88 1.09 -3.11
C ALA A 47 0.17 -0.02 -3.01
N THR A 48 0.77 -0.41 -4.14
CA THR A 48 1.87 -1.40 -4.16
C THR A 48 3.13 -0.88 -3.49
N ASN A 49 3.50 0.38 -3.74
CA ASN A 49 4.67 1.00 -3.10
C ASN A 49 4.45 1.16 -1.60
N THR A 50 3.28 1.67 -1.20
CA THR A 50 2.88 1.79 0.20
C THR A 50 2.90 0.43 0.90
N TYR A 51 2.35 -0.62 0.30
CA TYR A 51 2.39 -1.96 0.87
C TYR A 51 3.83 -2.47 1.10
N LYS A 52 4.74 -2.24 0.14
CA LYS A 52 6.15 -2.63 0.27
C LYS A 52 6.89 -1.89 1.39
N GLU A 53 6.55 -0.62 1.62
CA GLU A 53 7.07 0.17 2.74
C GLU A 53 6.71 -0.49 4.08
N PHE A 54 5.46 -0.92 4.23
CA PHE A 54 5.00 -1.61 5.43
C PHE A 54 5.69 -2.96 5.65
N ASP A 55 5.95 -3.74 4.59
CA ASP A 55 6.69 -5.01 4.68
C ASP A 55 8.12 -4.79 5.20
N MET A 56 8.80 -3.75 4.71
CA MET A 56 10.17 -3.40 5.13
C MET A 56 10.23 -2.98 6.60
N GLU A 57 9.28 -2.16 7.03
CA GLU A 57 9.21 -1.72 8.42
C GLU A 57 8.88 -2.89 9.36
N LEU A 58 8.02 -3.82 8.96
CA LEU A 58 7.77 -5.03 9.74
C LEU A 58 9.04 -5.89 9.89
N LEU A 59 9.84 -6.04 8.83
CA LEU A 59 11.13 -6.73 8.90
C LEU A 59 12.11 -5.97 9.80
N ARG A 60 12.12 -4.64 9.75
CA ARG A 60 12.95 -3.80 10.63
C ARG A 60 12.58 -3.98 12.10
N PHE A 61 11.30 -3.92 12.46
CA PHE A 61 10.84 -4.19 13.83
C PHE A 61 11.19 -5.61 14.28
N SER A 62 10.99 -6.59 13.41
CA SER A 62 11.35 -7.99 13.68
C SER A 62 12.85 -8.14 13.98
N LEU A 63 13.71 -7.48 13.19
CA LEU A 63 15.16 -7.48 13.39
C LEU A 63 15.55 -6.86 14.74
N ILE A 64 14.99 -5.70 15.08
CA ILE A 64 15.23 -5.03 16.37
C ILE A 64 14.83 -5.94 17.53
N LEU A 65 13.68 -6.60 17.43
CA LEU A 65 13.23 -7.55 18.45
C LEU A 65 14.24 -8.68 18.61
N ILE A 66 14.62 -9.37 17.52
CA ILE A 66 15.59 -10.48 17.58
C ILE A 66 16.93 -10.02 18.18
N GLN A 67 17.43 -8.85 17.76
CA GLN A 67 18.67 -8.28 18.29
C GLN A 67 18.60 -7.96 19.78
N SER A 68 17.44 -7.54 20.29
CA SER A 68 17.26 -7.28 21.73
C SER A 68 17.30 -8.56 22.58
N TRP A 69 16.93 -9.72 22.01
CA TRP A 69 16.97 -11.02 22.70
C TRP A 69 18.31 -11.76 22.60
N LEU A 70 19.18 -11.43 21.64
CA LEU A 70 20.49 -12.09 21.48
C LEU A 70 21.36 -11.98 22.73
N ASN A 71 21.47 -10.77 23.32
CA ASN A 71 22.32 -10.55 24.50
C ASN A 71 21.76 -11.22 25.77
N PRO A 72 20.46 -11.10 26.11
CA PRO A 72 19.86 -11.83 27.22
C PRO A 72 20.05 -13.35 27.13
N ILE A 73 19.83 -13.95 25.95
CA ILE A 73 19.99 -15.40 25.77
C ILE A 73 21.47 -15.81 25.85
N ARG A 74 22.40 -15.01 25.30
CA ARG A 74 23.84 -15.25 25.44
C ARG A 74 24.32 -15.12 26.89
N PHE A 75 23.73 -14.21 27.66
CA PHE A 75 24.01 -14.08 29.07
C PHE A 75 23.48 -15.29 29.85
N LEU A 76 22.25 -15.73 29.56
CA LEU A 76 21.66 -16.92 30.17
C LEU A 76 22.49 -18.17 29.91
N SER A 77 23.02 -18.38 28.69
CA SER A 77 23.90 -19.51 28.43
C SER A 77 25.17 -19.44 29.29
N ARG A 78 25.81 -18.27 29.41
CA ARG A 78 27.02 -18.12 30.24
C ARG A 78 26.78 -18.33 31.74
N MET A 79 25.59 -18.03 32.25
CA MET A 79 25.26 -18.20 33.67
C MET A 79 25.03 -19.66 34.07
N PHE A 80 24.67 -20.52 33.12
CA PHE A 80 24.15 -21.86 33.39
C PHE A 80 24.97 -23.00 32.79
N THR A 81 26.29 -22.78 32.59
CA THR A 81 27.25 -23.67 31.89
C THR A 81 27.25 -25.16 32.27
N ASN A 82 26.76 -25.52 33.45
CA ASN A 82 26.73 -26.90 33.96
C ASN A 82 25.32 -27.51 34.07
N SER A 83 24.31 -26.92 33.42
CA SER A 83 22.91 -27.38 33.51
C SER A 83 22.32 -27.68 32.14
N LEU A 84 21.23 -28.44 32.10
CA LEU A 84 20.44 -28.69 30.89
C LEU A 84 19.99 -27.38 30.19
N VAL A 85 19.89 -26.29 30.98
CA VAL A 85 19.55 -24.94 30.52
C VAL A 85 20.66 -24.33 29.65
N PHE A 86 21.92 -24.75 29.82
CA PHE A 86 23.01 -24.35 28.93
C PHE A 86 22.74 -24.78 27.48
N GLY A 87 22.49 -26.08 27.29
CA GLY A 87 22.32 -26.66 25.96
C GLY A 87 21.07 -26.15 25.24
N THR A 88 20.01 -25.80 25.97
CA THR A 88 18.83 -25.16 25.37
C THR A 88 19.09 -23.70 25.04
N SER A 89 19.73 -22.93 25.94
CA SER A 89 20.03 -21.52 25.71
C SER A 89 20.99 -21.31 24.54
N ASP A 90 21.97 -22.20 24.36
CA ASP A 90 22.93 -22.13 23.26
C ASP A 90 22.27 -22.42 21.90
N ARG A 91 21.42 -23.45 21.84
CA ARG A 91 20.62 -23.74 20.63
C ARG A 91 19.64 -22.63 20.27
N VAL A 92 19.01 -22.01 21.28
CA VAL A 92 18.12 -20.86 21.07
C VAL A 92 18.91 -19.65 20.54
N TYR A 93 20.11 -19.42 21.07
CA TYR A 93 21.00 -18.36 20.58
C TYR A 93 21.37 -18.58 19.11
N GLU A 94 21.79 -19.80 18.72
CA GLU A 94 22.08 -20.14 17.32
C GLU A 94 20.87 -19.89 16.41
N LYS A 95 19.67 -20.32 16.82
CA LYS A 95 18.45 -20.11 16.02
C LYS A 95 18.05 -18.64 15.89
N LEU A 96 18.27 -17.83 16.93
CA LEU A 96 18.06 -16.39 16.84
C LEU A 96 19.08 -15.73 15.90
N GLN A 97 20.33 -16.20 15.91
CA GLN A 97 21.38 -15.70 15.03
C GLN A 97 21.13 -16.09 13.56
N ASP A 98 20.63 -17.30 13.30
CA ASP A 98 20.19 -17.72 11.96
C ASP A 98 19.04 -16.84 11.46
N LEU A 99 18.07 -16.55 12.34
CA LEU A 99 16.91 -15.73 12.00
C LEU A 99 17.28 -14.27 11.73
N GLU A 100 18.20 -13.70 12.51
CA GLU A 100 18.76 -12.37 12.27
C GLU A 100 19.35 -12.27 10.86
N GLN A 101 20.19 -13.25 10.48
CA GLN A 101 20.82 -13.31 9.16
C GLN A 101 19.78 -13.46 8.05
N GLY A 102 18.78 -14.33 8.24
CA GLY A 102 17.68 -14.51 7.30
C GLY A 102 16.91 -13.22 7.03
N ILE A 103 16.59 -12.46 8.08
CA ILE A 103 15.89 -11.18 7.94
C ILE A 103 16.77 -10.13 7.25
N GLN A 104 18.06 -10.06 7.58
CA GLN A 104 18.98 -9.16 6.89
C GLN A 104 19.08 -9.45 5.39
N VAL A 105 19.05 -10.73 4.99
CA VAL A 105 19.00 -11.13 3.57
C VAL A 105 17.68 -10.70 2.93
N LEU A 106 16.54 -10.95 3.58
CA LEU A 106 15.23 -10.53 3.09
C LEU A 106 15.14 -9.01 2.90
N MET A 107 15.65 -8.23 3.86
CA MET A 107 15.72 -6.77 3.75
C MET A 107 16.58 -6.33 2.56
N ARG A 108 17.72 -6.97 2.31
CA ARG A 108 18.57 -6.66 1.13
C ARG A 108 17.89 -6.99 -0.20
N LEU A 109 17.10 -8.07 -0.25
CA LEU A 109 16.33 -8.44 -1.44
C LEU A 109 15.18 -7.45 -1.72
N LEU A 110 14.59 -6.89 -0.67
CA LEU A 110 13.48 -5.94 -0.76
C LEU A 110 13.95 -4.48 -0.91
N ARG A 111 15.20 -4.17 -0.54
CA ARG A 111 15.83 -2.84 -0.59
C ARG A 111 15.79 -2.10 -1.96
N PRO A 112 16.01 -2.74 -3.13
CA PRO A 112 15.96 -2.04 -4.42
C PRO A 112 14.63 -1.34 -4.70
N THR A 113 13.58 -1.72 -3.99
CA THR A 113 12.21 -1.21 -4.12
C THR A 113 11.90 -0.03 -3.21
N TYR A 114 12.82 0.34 -2.32
CA TYR A 114 12.56 1.16 -1.13
C TYR A 114 13.10 2.60 -1.18
N GLU A 115 14.06 2.94 -2.06
CA GLU A 115 14.71 4.27 -2.06
C GLU A 115 13.78 5.50 -2.29
N LYS A 116 12.46 5.31 -2.41
CA LYS A 116 11.53 6.35 -2.86
C LYS A 116 10.73 7.04 -1.76
N PHE A 117 10.53 6.51 -0.54
CA PHE A 117 9.47 7.03 0.34
C PHE A 117 9.64 6.75 1.85
N GLU A 118 10.63 7.34 2.52
CA GLU A 118 10.64 7.37 4.00
C GLU A 118 9.60 8.39 4.53
N PHE A 119 8.61 7.94 5.33
CA PHE A 119 7.97 8.81 6.35
C PHE A 119 7.29 8.02 7.48
N ASN A 120 7.81 8.24 8.69
CA ASN A 120 7.21 8.10 10.05
C ASN A 120 6.06 7.10 10.24
N LEU A 121 6.40 5.90 10.74
CA LEU A 121 5.44 4.93 11.26
C LEU A 121 5.18 5.15 12.76
N GLN A 122 3.96 5.54 13.09
CA GLN A 122 3.50 5.67 14.46
C GLN A 122 2.41 4.60 14.73
N SER A 123 2.70 3.71 15.70
CA SER A 123 1.83 2.67 16.31
C SER A 123 1.81 1.26 15.67
N GLU A 124 2.49 0.31 16.34
CA GLU A 124 2.61 -1.13 15.99
C GLU A 124 1.27 -1.89 15.87
N VAL A 125 0.25 -1.56 16.69
CA VAL A 125 -1.06 -2.23 16.66
C VAL A 125 -1.96 -1.67 15.55
N ALA A 126 -1.83 -0.38 15.24
CA ALA A 126 -2.47 0.20 14.06
C ALA A 126 -1.84 -0.36 12.77
N LEU A 127 -0.54 -0.67 12.79
CA LEU A 127 0.20 -1.22 11.67
C LEU A 127 -0.41 -2.50 11.10
N LEU A 128 -0.73 -3.47 11.96
CA LEU A 128 -1.24 -4.78 11.53
C LEU A 128 -2.67 -4.68 10.98
N LYS A 129 -3.51 -3.82 11.57
CA LYS A 129 -4.88 -3.55 11.07
C LYS A 129 -4.85 -2.79 9.75
N ASN A 130 -3.93 -1.83 9.62
CA ASN A 130 -3.69 -1.08 8.39
C ASN A 130 -3.08 -1.96 7.29
N TYR A 131 -2.24 -2.94 7.63
CA TYR A 131 -1.67 -3.91 6.69
C TYR A 131 -2.76 -4.73 5.99
N ASN A 132 -3.70 -5.29 6.75
CA ASN A 132 -4.81 -6.05 6.18
C ASN A 132 -5.66 -5.17 5.25
N LEU A 133 -5.94 -3.93 5.66
CA LEU A 133 -6.69 -2.97 4.86
C LEU A 133 -5.95 -2.60 3.56
N LEU A 134 -4.64 -2.33 3.63
CA LEU A 134 -3.82 -1.98 2.48
C LEU A 134 -3.63 -3.15 1.51
N SER A 135 -3.51 -4.38 2.02
CA SER A 135 -3.50 -5.60 1.23
C SER A 135 -4.80 -5.79 0.46
N CYS A 136 -5.95 -5.60 1.13
CA CYS A 136 -7.27 -5.59 0.50
C CYS A 136 -7.38 -4.47 -0.55
N PHE A 137 -6.99 -3.24 -0.20
CA PHE A 137 -7.03 -2.09 -1.09
C PHE A 137 -6.18 -2.30 -2.35
N LYS A 138 -4.97 -2.86 -2.24
CA LYS A 138 -4.12 -3.23 -3.39
C LYS A 138 -4.82 -4.24 -4.30
N LYS A 139 -5.43 -5.28 -3.73
CA LYS A 139 -6.17 -6.31 -4.48
C LYS A 139 -7.39 -5.72 -5.18
N ASP A 140 -8.10 -4.83 -4.51
CA ASP A 140 -9.29 -4.19 -5.06
C ASP A 140 -8.93 -3.23 -6.20
N LEU A 141 -7.83 -2.48 -6.07
CA LEU A 141 -7.32 -1.63 -7.15
C LEU A 141 -6.88 -2.45 -8.38
N HIS A 142 -6.21 -3.59 -8.18
CA HIS A 142 -5.87 -4.49 -9.28
C HIS A 142 -7.12 -5.00 -10.03
N LYS A 143 -8.18 -5.35 -9.28
CA LYS A 143 -9.46 -5.76 -9.86
C LYS A 143 -10.12 -4.60 -10.63
N VAL A 144 -10.14 -3.40 -10.05
CA VAL A 144 -10.69 -2.20 -10.69
C VAL A 144 -9.97 -1.90 -12.01
N GLU A 145 -8.63 -1.94 -12.01
CA GLU A 145 -7.84 -1.78 -13.23
C GLU A 145 -8.22 -2.82 -14.29
N THR A 146 -8.29 -4.10 -13.89
CA THR A 146 -8.67 -5.21 -14.78
C THR A 146 -10.07 -5.01 -15.36
N PHE A 147 -11.05 -4.67 -14.53
CA PHE A 147 -12.43 -4.44 -14.96
C PHE A 147 -12.54 -3.27 -15.92
N LEU A 148 -11.84 -2.17 -15.65
CA LEU A 148 -11.80 -1.01 -16.54
C LEU A 148 -11.17 -1.34 -17.89
N ARG A 149 -10.07 -2.10 -17.91
CA ARG A 149 -9.45 -2.61 -19.15
C ARG A 149 -10.44 -3.48 -19.92
N VAL A 150 -11.06 -4.48 -19.29
CA VAL A 150 -12.04 -5.38 -19.94
C VAL A 150 -13.23 -4.61 -20.51
N MET A 151 -13.79 -3.65 -19.76
CA MET A 151 -14.90 -2.82 -20.23
C MET A 151 -14.52 -1.95 -21.43
N LYS A 152 -13.33 -1.32 -21.39
CA LYS A 152 -12.80 -0.55 -22.53
C LYS A 152 -12.66 -1.45 -23.76
N CYS A 153 -12.05 -2.63 -23.61
CA CYS A 153 -11.83 -3.59 -24.70
C CYS A 153 -13.15 -4.06 -25.34
N ARG A 154 -14.16 -4.41 -24.53
CA ARG A 154 -15.49 -4.82 -25.03
C ARG A 154 -16.21 -3.69 -25.78
N ARG A 155 -16.08 -2.46 -25.30
CA ARG A 155 -16.81 -1.31 -25.85
C ARG A 155 -16.21 -0.77 -27.15
N PHE A 156 -14.88 -0.79 -27.28
CA PHE A 156 -14.17 -0.20 -28.41
C PHE A 156 -13.53 -1.22 -29.36
N ARG A 157 -13.66 -2.53 -29.08
CA ARG A 157 -13.07 -3.63 -29.88
C ARG A 157 -11.58 -3.39 -30.21
N GLU A 158 -10.81 -2.89 -29.23
CA GLU A 158 -9.36 -2.76 -29.38
C GLU A 158 -8.74 -4.16 -29.51
N ILE A 159 -8.04 -4.42 -30.62
CA ILE A 159 -7.44 -5.74 -30.97
C ILE A 159 -6.23 -6.05 -30.06
N SER A 160 -5.69 -5.06 -29.36
CA SER A 160 -4.49 -5.16 -28.50
C SER A 160 -4.78 -5.49 -27.03
N CYS A 161 -5.96 -6.02 -26.73
CA CYS A 161 -6.32 -6.38 -25.37
C CYS A 161 -5.88 -7.81 -25.04
N ILE A 162 -4.68 -7.95 -24.47
CA ILE A 162 -4.20 -9.22 -23.90
C ILE A 162 -4.59 -9.25 -22.40
N PRO A 163 -5.23 -10.33 -21.91
CA PRO A 163 -5.57 -10.53 -20.50
C PRO A 163 -4.35 -10.50 -19.57
#